data_AF-A0A3C0BX53-F1
#
_entry.id   AF-A0A3C0BX53-F1
#
_cell.length_a   1.000
_cell.length_b   1.000
_cell.length_c   1.000
_cell.angle_alpha   90.00
_cell.angle_beta   90.00
_cell.angle_gamma   90.00
#
_symmetry.space_group_name_H-M   'P 1'
#
loop_
_entity.id
_entity.type
_entity.pdbx_description
1 polymer ?
#
loop_
_entity_poly.entity_id
_entity_poly.type
_entity_poly.pdbx_seq_one_letter_code
_entity_poly.pdbx_strand_id
1 'polypeptide(L)'
;GKAEQVAFCPGFARGLSFWRGYALVGTSLPRDGAFKGLELEANVKARDGESRCGAYIIDTRQGDILHWIRFDGAVRELFDASFIPGVRAPMCVGLGNPEMRTLITFDGEASGSTAEAVA
;
A
#
# COMPACT_ATOMS: atom_id res chain seq x y z
N GLY A 1 -13.20 22.72 5.44
CA GLY A 1 -13.12 22.12 4.09
C GLY A 1 -14.28 21.17 3.89
N LYS A 2 -14.67 20.90 2.64
CA LYS A 2 -15.67 19.87 2.29
C LYS A 2 -14.96 18.56 2.01
N ALA A 3 -15.50 17.44 2.49
CA ALA A 3 -14.98 16.11 2.16
C ALA A 3 -15.34 15.76 0.71
N GLU A 4 -14.40 15.14 0.00
CA GLU A 4 -14.55 14.66 -1.37
C GLU A 4 -14.16 13.18 -1.44
N GLN A 5 -14.95 12.41 -2.17
CA GLN A 5 -14.63 11.01 -2.47
C GLN A 5 -13.78 10.97 -3.73
N VAL A 6 -12.52 10.57 -3.58
CA VAL A 6 -11.55 10.57 -4.69
C VAL A 6 -11.56 9.25 -5.44
N ALA A 7 -11.51 8.12 -4.74
CA ALA A 7 -11.38 6.80 -5.35
C ALA A 7 -12.02 5.72 -4.47
N PHE A 8 -12.42 4.61 -5.11
CA PHE A 8 -12.91 3.41 -4.43
C PHE A 8 -11.84 2.32 -4.43
N CYS A 9 -11.43 1.86 -3.24
CA CYS A 9 -10.49 0.74 -3.09
C CYS A 9 -11.24 -0.50 -2.54
N PRO A 10 -11.20 -1.66 -3.22
CA PRO A 10 -11.95 -2.83 -2.79
C PRO A 10 -11.27 -3.51 -1.59
N GLY A 11 -11.85 -3.35 -0.41
CA GLY A 11 -11.39 -3.95 0.85
C GLY A 11 -11.38 -2.93 1.99
N PHE A 12 -10.82 -3.31 3.13
CA PHE A 12 -10.69 -2.42 4.27
C PHE A 12 -9.41 -1.57 4.14
N ALA A 13 -9.57 -0.28 3.85
CA ALA A 13 -8.44 0.63 3.65
C ALA A 13 -7.58 0.76 4.92
N ARG A 14 -6.27 0.51 4.78
CA ARG A 14 -5.24 0.64 5.81
C ARG A 14 -3.91 1.00 5.16
N GLY A 15 -3.16 1.90 5.79
CA GLY A 15 -1.96 2.48 5.19
C GLY A 15 -2.32 3.48 4.09
N LEU A 16 -1.77 4.69 4.22
CA LEU A 16 -1.95 5.76 3.26
C LEU A 16 -0.65 6.59 3.21
N SER A 17 -0.10 6.73 2.01
CA SER A 17 1.04 7.60 1.77
C SER A 17 0.84 8.36 0.47
N PHE A 18 1.39 9.57 0.42
CA PHE A 18 1.33 10.42 -0.75
C PHE A 18 2.72 10.68 -1.30
N TRP A 19 2.83 10.70 -2.62
CA TRP A 19 4.02 11.18 -3.30
C TRP A 19 3.60 11.93 -4.56
N ARG A 20 3.84 13.24 -4.56
CA ARG A 20 3.39 14.16 -5.62
C ARG A 20 1.86 14.08 -5.78
N GLY A 21 1.35 13.93 -7.02
CA GLY A 21 -0.08 13.77 -7.30
C GLY A 21 -0.60 12.34 -7.15
N TYR A 22 0.09 11.48 -6.40
CA TYR A 22 -0.26 10.08 -6.24
C TYR A 22 -0.48 9.71 -4.78
N ALA A 23 -1.44 8.82 -4.54
CA ALA A 23 -1.67 8.17 -3.26
C ALA A 23 -1.40 6.66 -3.37
N LEU A 24 -0.71 6.10 -2.39
CA LEU A 24 -0.60 4.66 -2.15
C LEU A 24 -1.55 4.31 -1.01
N VAL A 25 -2.51 3.45 -1.30
CA VAL A 25 -3.51 2.97 -0.33
C VAL A 25 -3.39 1.46 -0.21
N GLY A 26 -3.20 0.95 1.00
CA GLY A 26 -3.34 -0.48 1.27
C GLY A 26 -4.80 -0.83 1.57
N THR A 27 -5.22 -2.04 1.23
CA THR A 27 -6.47 -2.64 1.70
C THR A 27 -6.20 -4.02 2.28
N SER A 28 -7.10 -4.43 3.17
CA SER A 28 -7.06 -5.74 3.81
C SER A 28 -8.37 -6.47 3.66
N LEU A 29 -8.32 -7.79 3.87
CA LEU A 29 -9.53 -8.57 4.03
C LEU A 29 -10.21 -8.25 5.38
N PRO A 30 -11.55 -8.29 5.42
CA PRO A 30 -12.28 -8.18 6.66
C PRO A 30 -11.92 -9.33 7.62
N ARG A 31 -11.82 -9.03 8.92
CA ARG A 31 -11.77 -10.05 9.99
C ARG A 31 -13.17 -10.60 10.23
N ASP A 32 -13.26 -11.83 10.70
CA ASP A 32 -14.54 -12.45 11.03
C ASP A 32 -15.34 -11.57 12.01
N GLY A 33 -16.49 -11.08 11.55
CA GLY A 33 -17.40 -10.23 12.34
C GLY A 33 -17.09 -8.74 12.38
N ALA A 34 -15.88 -8.28 12.04
CA ALA A 34 -15.49 -6.87 12.17
C ALA A 34 -16.18 -5.92 11.17
N PHE A 35 -16.85 -6.47 10.16
CA PHE A 35 -17.41 -5.69 9.05
C PHE A 35 -18.85 -6.07 8.66
N LYS A 36 -19.49 -6.97 9.42
CA LYS A 36 -20.88 -7.35 9.15
C LYS A 36 -21.80 -6.17 9.48
N GLY A 37 -22.63 -5.76 8.52
CA GLY A 37 -23.64 -4.72 8.71
C GLY A 37 -23.13 -3.27 8.63
N LEU A 38 -21.89 -3.05 8.16
CA LEU A 38 -21.37 -1.71 7.88
C LEU A 38 -21.62 -1.31 6.42
N GLU A 39 -21.67 0.01 6.15
CA GLU A 39 -21.76 0.55 4.79
C GLU A 39 -20.65 0.04 3.87
N LEU A 40 -19.47 -0.30 4.42
CA LEU A 40 -18.38 -0.90 3.67
C LEU A 40 -18.80 -2.20 2.97
N GLU A 41 -19.54 -3.08 3.66
CA GLU A 41 -20.01 -4.35 3.10
C GLU A 41 -20.98 -4.10 1.93
N ALA A 42 -21.91 -3.16 2.11
CA ALA A 42 -22.86 -2.75 1.08
C ALA A 42 -22.15 -2.10 -0.12
N ASN A 43 -21.15 -1.24 0.13
CA ASN A 43 -20.40 -0.52 -0.90
C ASN A 43 -19.53 -1.43 -1.77
N VAL A 44 -18.99 -2.50 -1.18
CA VAL A 44 -18.22 -3.52 -1.90
C VAL A 44 -19.16 -4.38 -2.75
N LYS A 45 -20.27 -4.85 -2.16
CA LYS A 45 -21.31 -5.62 -2.88
C LYS A 45 -21.95 -4.84 -4.02
N ALA A 46 -22.25 -3.56 -3.82
CA ALA A 46 -22.89 -2.70 -4.82
C ALA A 46 -22.00 -2.43 -6.06
N ARG A 47 -20.70 -2.71 -5.97
CA ARG A 47 -19.74 -2.58 -7.08
C ARG A 47 -19.32 -3.95 -7.64
N ASP A 48 -20.16 -4.98 -7.44
CA ASP A 48 -19.94 -6.38 -7.82
C ASP A 48 -18.55 -6.92 -7.40
N GLY A 49 -18.05 -6.40 -6.28
CA GLY A 49 -16.71 -6.67 -5.80
C GLY A 49 -16.66 -7.68 -4.67
N GLU A 50 -15.56 -8.42 -4.59
CA GLU A 50 -15.12 -9.07 -3.36
C GLU A 50 -14.13 -8.16 -2.63
N SER A 51 -14.07 -8.27 -1.31
CA SER A 51 -13.01 -7.59 -0.54
C SER A 51 -11.64 -8.14 -0.94
N ARG A 52 -10.65 -7.26 -1.11
CA ARG A 52 -9.29 -7.65 -1.51
C ARG A 52 -8.27 -7.15 -0.50
N CYS A 53 -7.26 -7.98 -0.21
CA CYS A 53 -6.01 -7.52 0.36
C CYS A 53 -5.11 -7.06 -0.79
N GLY A 54 -4.62 -5.83 -0.76
CA GLY A 54 -3.90 -5.27 -1.90
C GLY A 54 -3.35 -3.88 -1.64
N ALA A 55 -2.58 -3.37 -2.59
CA ALA A 55 -2.11 -1.99 -2.57
C ALA A 55 -2.42 -1.33 -3.91
N TYR A 56 -2.84 -0.07 -3.87
CA TYR A 56 -3.32 0.70 -5.02
C TYR A 56 -2.57 2.02 -5.13
N ILE A 57 -2.12 2.34 -6.34
CA ILE A 57 -1.58 3.65 -6.70
C ILE A 57 -2.68 4.43 -7.40
N ILE A 58 -3.03 5.58 -6.84
CA ILE A 58 -4.17 6.40 -7.26
C ILE A 58 -3.65 7.75 -7.74
N ASP A 59 -4.09 8.22 -8.91
CA ASP A 59 -3.92 9.63 -9.30
C ASP A 59 -4.93 10.48 -8.53
N THR A 60 -4.45 11.33 -7.61
CA THR A 60 -5.33 12.10 -6.72
C THR A 60 -6.05 13.24 -7.42
N ARG A 61 -5.71 13.54 -8.69
CA ARG A 61 -6.36 14.60 -9.48
C ARG A 61 -7.61 14.11 -10.20
N GLN A 62 -7.61 12.84 -10.61
CA GLN A 62 -8.69 12.22 -11.39
C GLN A 62 -9.44 11.15 -10.61
N GLY A 63 -8.83 10.55 -9.58
CA GLY A 63 -9.40 9.46 -8.81
C GLY A 63 -9.14 8.07 -9.39
N ASP A 64 -8.38 7.97 -10.48
CA ASP A 64 -8.10 6.72 -11.17
C ASP A 64 -7.09 5.86 -10.40
N ILE A 65 -7.37 4.56 -10.29
CA ILE A 65 -6.39 3.56 -9.87
C ILE A 65 -5.48 3.26 -11.07
N LEU A 66 -4.25 3.75 -11.03
CA LEU A 66 -3.26 3.56 -12.10
C LEU A 66 -2.63 2.18 -12.05
N HIS A 67 -2.27 1.73 -10.85
CA HIS A 67 -1.58 0.46 -10.62
C HIS A 67 -2.09 -0.21 -9.34
N TRP A 68 -2.00 -1.52 -9.30
CA TRP A 68 -2.38 -2.28 -8.12
C TRP A 68 -1.63 -3.61 -8.04
N ILE A 69 -1.53 -4.12 -6.82
CA ILE A 69 -1.14 -5.49 -6.52
C ILE A 69 -2.15 -6.09 -5.56
N ARG A 70 -2.52 -7.35 -5.80
CA ARG A 70 -3.38 -8.13 -4.93
C ARG A 70 -2.55 -9.18 -4.21
N PHE A 71 -2.80 -9.34 -2.93
CA PHE A 71 -2.24 -10.40 -2.12
C PHE A 71 -3.29 -11.49 -1.92
N ASP A 72 -2.97 -12.70 -2.39
CA ASP A 72 -3.78 -13.89 -2.17
C ASP A 72 -3.04 -14.87 -1.22
N GLY A 73 -3.81 -15.69 -0.51
CA GLY A 73 -3.27 -16.69 0.41
C GLY A 73 -3.01 -16.15 1.82
N ALA A 74 -1.76 -16.29 2.30
CA ALA A 74 -1.40 -16.06 3.70
C ALA A 74 -1.45 -14.58 4.12
N VAL A 75 -1.18 -13.66 3.19
CA VAL A 75 -1.19 -12.22 3.46
C VAL A 75 -2.61 -11.68 3.32
N ARG A 76 -3.30 -11.58 4.46
CA ARG A 76 -4.69 -11.10 4.53
C ARG A 76 -4.82 -9.65 5.00
N GLU A 77 -3.75 -9.12 5.59
CA GLU A 77 -3.75 -7.83 6.28
C GLU A 77 -2.50 -7.03 5.92
N LEU A 78 -2.71 -5.77 5.52
CA LEU A 78 -1.69 -4.73 5.42
C LEU A 78 -1.98 -3.68 6.49
N PHE A 79 -0.95 -3.26 7.21
CA PHE A 79 -1.09 -2.27 8.29
C PHE A 79 -0.68 -0.87 7.85
N ASP A 80 0.37 -0.77 7.05
CA ASP A 80 0.89 0.49 6.56
C ASP A 80 1.50 0.35 5.17
N ALA A 81 1.61 1.47 4.46
CA ALA A 81 2.18 1.56 3.13
C ALA A 81 2.86 2.92 2.95
N SER A 82 4.07 2.94 2.40
CA SER A 82 4.82 4.18 2.21
C SER A 82 5.61 4.21 0.92
N PHE A 83 5.71 5.39 0.31
CA PHE A 83 6.66 5.67 -0.75
C PHE A 83 8.05 5.91 -0.16
N ILE A 84 9.09 5.33 -0.77
CA ILE A 84 10.49 5.57 -0.42
C ILE A 84 11.22 6.09 -1.68
N PRO A 85 11.15 7.40 -1.97
CA PRO A 85 11.68 7.95 -3.21
C PRO A 85 13.19 7.77 -3.32
N GLY A 86 13.68 7.50 -4.52
CA GLY A 86 15.12 7.32 -4.79
C GLY A 86 15.69 5.95 -4.39
N VAL A 87 14.87 5.05 -3.84
CA VAL A 87 15.29 3.69 -3.48
C VAL A 87 14.83 2.68 -4.53
N ARG A 88 15.76 1.86 -5.05
CA ARG A 88 15.46 0.80 -6.04
C ARG A 88 15.37 -0.60 -5.43
N ALA A 89 16.12 -0.87 -4.36
CA ALA A 89 16.19 -2.17 -3.70
C ALA A 89 15.93 -1.99 -2.20
N PRO A 90 14.68 -1.75 -1.79
CA PRO A 90 14.36 -1.59 -0.37
C PRO A 90 14.60 -2.92 0.34
N MET A 91 15.14 -2.82 1.56
CA MET A 91 15.30 -3.95 2.47
C MET A 91 14.56 -3.64 3.76
N CYS A 92 13.88 -4.64 4.32
CA CYS A 92 13.34 -4.54 5.68
C CYS A 92 13.91 -5.67 6.54
N VAL A 93 14.07 -5.39 7.82
CA VAL A 93 14.36 -6.42 8.82
C VAL A 93 13.06 -6.81 9.48
N GLY A 94 12.74 -8.11 9.42
CA GLY A 94 11.54 -8.65 10.07
C GLY A 94 11.59 -8.46 11.58
N LEU A 95 10.41 -8.21 12.17
CA LEU A 95 10.28 -8.14 13.63
C LEU A 95 10.72 -9.46 14.27
N GLY A 96 11.48 -9.37 15.36
CA GLY A 96 11.95 -10.54 16.11
C GLY A 96 13.18 -11.25 15.54
N ASN A 97 13.69 -10.83 14.37
CA ASN A 97 14.91 -11.39 13.81
C ASN A 97 16.16 -10.86 14.57
N PRO A 98 17.24 -11.66 14.80
CA PRO A 98 18.43 -11.17 15.50
C PRO A 98 19.07 -9.92 14.86
N GLU A 99 18.99 -9.78 13.54
CA GLU A 99 19.46 -8.62 12.77
C GLU A 99 18.76 -7.34 13.21
N MET A 100 17.54 -7.40 13.77
CA MET A 100 16.83 -6.22 14.28
C MET A 100 17.62 -5.51 15.39
N ARG A 101 18.46 -6.25 16.14
CA ARG A 101 19.26 -5.70 17.25
C ARG A 101 20.63 -5.19 16.82
N THR A 102 21.08 -5.58 15.64
CA THR A 102 22.50 -5.48 15.28
C THR A 102 22.73 -4.79 13.93
N LEU A 103 21.74 -4.75 13.04
CA LEU A 103 21.86 -4.05 11.77
C LEU A 103 21.88 -2.54 12.02
N ILE A 104 23.02 -1.92 11.68
CA ILE A 104 23.21 -0.48 11.68
C ILE A 104 23.55 -0.08 10.24
N THR A 105 22.70 0.75 9.64
CA THR A 105 22.97 1.35 8.34
C THR A 105 23.61 2.71 8.57
N PHE A 106 24.78 2.92 7.96
CA PHE A 106 25.38 4.24 7.84
C PHE A 106 24.96 4.82 6.50
N ASP A 107 24.73 6.14 6.45
CA ASP A 107 24.58 6.82 5.17
C ASP A 107 25.85 6.56 4.34
N GLY A 108 25.70 5.85 3.23
CA GLY A 108 26.77 5.80 2.24
C GLY A 108 26.95 7.19 1.67
N GLU A 109 28.20 7.65 1.47
CA GLU A 109 28.43 8.81 0.59
C GLU A 109 27.63 8.58 -0.69
N ALA A 110 26.82 9.57 -1.07
CA ALA A 110 25.90 9.49 -2.19
C ALA A 110 26.66 9.21 -3.49
N SER A 111 27.00 7.95 -3.74
CA SER A 111 27.60 7.52 -4.99
C SER A 111 26.46 7.48 -6.01
N GLY A 112 26.46 8.49 -6.88
CA GLY A 112 25.60 8.54 -8.05
C GLY A 112 25.83 7.31 -8.91
N SER A 113 25.01 6.29 -8.74
CA SER A 113 24.91 5.18 -9.70
C SER A 113 23.84 5.54 -10.72
N THR A 114 24.28 6.19 -11.80
CA THR A 114 23.64 6.06 -13.11
C THR A 114 23.65 4.57 -13.45
N ALA A 115 22.48 3.94 -13.37
CA ALA A 115 22.29 2.62 -13.94
C ALA A 115 22.29 2.78 -15.47
N GLU A 116 23.43 2.52 -16.11
CA GLU A 116 23.43 2.13 -17.51
C GLU A 116 22.73 0.78 -17.61
N ALA A 117 21.58 0.78 -18.27
CA ALA A 117 20.94 -0.42 -18.76
C ALA A 117 21.83 -1.00 -19.86
N VAL A 118 22.38 -2.20 -19.63
CA VAL A 118 22.90 -3.03 -20.71
C VAL A 118 21.77 -3.96 -21.13
N ALA A 119 21.50 -3.90 -22.44
CA ALA A 119 20.46 -4.61 -23.18
C ALA A 119 20.49 -6.13 -23.03
#